data_AF-A0A3M8Q7B4-F1
#
_entry.id   AF-A0A3M8Q7B4-F1
#
_cell.length_a   1.000
_cell.length_b   1.000
_cell.length_c   1.000
_cell.angle_alpha   90.00
_cell.angle_beta   90.00
_cell.angle_gamma   90.00
#
_symmetry.space_group_name_H-M   'P 1'
#
loop_
_entity.id
_entity.type
_entity.pdbx_description
1 polymer ?
#
loop_
_entity_poly.entity_id
_entity_poly.type
_entity_poly.pdbx_seq_one_letter_code
_entity_poly.pdbx_strand_id
1 'polypeptide(L)' 'MNRRKKIKDVYEKRMKQANLKVNPKKGKPKYISKAERAKMEAEAAANASNDSTSETTENNETQDT' A
#
# COMPACT_ATOMS: atom_id res chain seq x y z
N MET A 1 -7.45 -30.42 13.70
CA MET A 1 -6.37 -30.10 12.73
C MET A 1 -5.04 -30.54 13.30
N ASN A 2 -4.27 -31.32 12.55
CA ASN A 2 -2.92 -31.74 12.97
C ASN A 2 -2.05 -30.52 13.34
N ARG A 3 -1.30 -30.62 14.45
CA ARG A 3 -0.43 -29.54 14.99
C ARG A 3 0.52 -28.98 13.93
N ARG A 4 1.07 -29.86 13.08
CA ARG A 4 1.94 -29.48 11.94
C ARG A 4 1.26 -28.51 10.98
N LYS A 5 -0.01 -28.78 10.62
CA LYS A 5 -0.80 -27.89 9.74
C LYS A 5 -1.04 -26.53 10.40
N LYS A 6 -1.36 -26.51 11.69
CA LYS A 6 -1.57 -25.24 12.43
C LYS A 6 -0.31 -24.36 12.45
N ILE A 7 0.87 -24.96 12.66
CA ILE A 7 2.14 -24.22 12.65
C ILE A 7 2.40 -23.63 11.26
N LYS A 8 2.21 -24.42 10.20
CA LYS A 8 2.36 -23.96 8.81
C LYS A 8 1.43 -22.80 8.50
N ASP A 9 0.15 -22.91 8.85
CA ASP A 9 -0.85 -21.87 8.59
C ASP A 9 -0.51 -20.54 9.32
N VAL A 10 -0.02 -20.61 10.56
CA VAL A 10 0.41 -19.43 11.32
C VAL A 10 1.65 -18.78 10.70
N TYR A 11 2.64 -19.59 10.30
CA TYR A 11 3.84 -19.11 9.64
C TYR A 11 3.53 -18.39 8.32
N GLU A 12 2.74 -19.02 7.45
CA GLU A 12 2.34 -18.43 6.17
C GLU A 12 1.57 -17.11 6.34
N LYS A 13 0.68 -17.01 7.32
CA LYS A 13 -0.04 -15.76 7.62
C LYS A 13 0.90 -14.63 8.02
N ARG A 14 1.88 -14.91 8.89
CA ARG A 14 2.88 -13.92 9.32
C ARG A 14 3.78 -13.49 8.17
N MET A 15 4.24 -14.43 7.34
CA MET A 15 5.05 -14.13 6.15
C MET A 15 4.29 -13.24 5.16
N LYS A 16 3.00 -13.53 4.90
CA LYS A 16 2.15 -12.70 4.03
C LYS A 16 1.99 -11.28 4.58
N GLN A 17 1.78 -11.13 5.88
CA GLN A 17 1.68 -9.81 6.53
C GLN A 17 3.00 -9.03 6.46
N ALA A 18 4.13 -9.68 6.70
CA ALA A 18 5.45 -9.05 6.58
C ALA A 18 5.73 -8.58 5.14
N ASN A 19 5.45 -9.43 4.15
CA ASN A 19 5.65 -9.09 2.73
C ASN A 19 4.75 -7.93 2.28
N LEU A 20 3.52 -7.82 2.80
CA LEU A 20 2.64 -6.69 2.53
C LEU A 20 3.16 -5.37 3.12
N LYS A 21 3.87 -5.44 4.26
CA LYS A 21 4.47 -4.27 4.91
C LYS A 21 5.74 -3.79 4.20
N VAL A 22 6.58 -4.73 3.74
CA VAL A 22 7.82 -4.42 3.02
C VAL A 22 7.55 -3.96 1.58
N ASN A 23 6.61 -4.62 0.89
CA ASN A 23 6.21 -4.30 -0.47
C ASN A 23 4.75 -3.83 -0.49
N PRO A 24 4.45 -2.57 -0.09
CA PRO A 24 3.15 -2.01 -0.36
C PRO A 24 2.89 -2.12 -1.86
N LYS A 25 1.66 -2.45 -2.26
CA LYS A 25 1.26 -2.63 -3.67
C LYS A 25 1.33 -1.28 -4.41
N LYS A 26 2.53 -0.76 -4.64
CA LYS A 26 2.81 0.58 -5.15
C LYS A 26 2.44 0.76 -6.62
N GLY A 27 2.18 -0.32 -7.36
CA GLY A 27 1.92 -0.23 -8.80
C GLY A 27 0.52 0.28 -9.17
N LYS A 28 -0.48 0.19 -8.27
CA LYS A 28 -1.85 0.63 -8.58
C LYS A 28 -2.53 1.21 -7.35
N PRO A 29 -3.15 2.41 -7.44
CA PRO A 29 -4.01 2.88 -6.37
C PRO A 29 -5.11 1.85 -6.14
N LYS A 30 -5.46 1.62 -4.87
CA LYS A 30 -6.57 0.74 -4.51
C LYS A 30 -7.80 1.17 -5.30
N TYR A 31 -8.39 0.26 -6.08
CA TYR A 31 -9.63 0.57 -6.78
C TYR A 31 -10.71 0.86 -5.73
N ILE A 32 -11.18 2.10 -5.72
CA ILE A 32 -12.30 2.59 -4.92
C ILE A 32 -13.47 2.87 -5.86
N SER A 33 -14.70 2.74 -5.37
CA SER A 33 -15.90 2.99 -6.19
C SER A 33 -15.98 4.47 -6.61
N LYS A 34 -16.79 4.77 -7.65
CA LYS A 34 -16.99 6.16 -8.11
C LYS A 34 -17.48 7.08 -6.97
N ALA A 35 -18.34 6.58 -6.09
CA ALA A 35 -18.84 7.34 -4.95
C ALA A 35 -17.73 7.64 -3.93
N GLU A 36 -16.86 6.67 -3.67
CA GLU A 36 -15.76 6.83 -2.71
C GLU A 36 -14.69 7.80 -3.23
N ARG A 37 -14.46 7.82 -4.55
CA ARG A 37 -13.54 8.76 -5.20
C ARG A 37 -14.04 10.21 -5.08
N ALA A 38 -15.34 10.44 -5.26
CA ALA A 38 -15.93 11.76 -5.10
C ALA A 38 -15.88 12.25 -3.64
N LYS A 39 -16.08 11.36 -2.66
CA LYS A 39 -15.93 11.69 -1.24
C LYS A 39 -14.48 12.07 -0.90
N MET A 40 -13.52 11.27 -1.35
CA MET A 40 -12.10 11.57 -1.16
C MET A 40 -11.67 12.86 -1.86
N GLU A 41 -12.22 13.19 -3.03
CA GLU A 41 -11.92 14.43 -3.75
C GLU A 41 -12.52 15.65 -3.04
N ALA A 42 -13.73 15.54 -2.50
CA ALA A 42 -14.34 16.59 -1.68
C ALA A 42 -13.57 16.82 -0.36
N GLU A 43 -13.14 15.74 0.31
CA GLU A 43 -12.30 15.82 1.51
C GLU A 43 -10.89 16.34 1.20
N ALA A 44 -10.30 15.94 0.07
CA ALA A 44 -9.00 16.46 -0.40
C ALA A 44 -9.10 17.94 -0.79
N ALA A 45 -10.18 18.38 -1.43
CA ALA A 45 -10.42 19.79 -1.73
C ALA A 45 -10.60 20.64 -0.46
N ALA A 46 -11.24 20.07 0.58
CA ALA A 46 -11.34 20.73 1.88
C ALA A 46 -9.96 20.84 2.58
N ASN A 47 -9.14 19.80 2.53
CA ASN A 47 -7.81 19.79 3.17
C ASN A 47 -6.70 20.49 2.37
N ALA A 48 -6.81 20.63 1.05
CA ALA A 48 -5.82 21.31 0.21
C ALA A 48 -5.70 22.82 0.50
N SER A 49 -6.59 23.38 1.31
CA SER A 49 -6.47 24.74 1.83
C SER A 49 -5.47 24.89 3.00
N ASN A 50 -4.87 23.80 3.50
CA ASN A 50 -4.00 23.85 4.69
C ASN A 50 -2.59 23.24 4.57
N ASP A 51 -2.19 22.61 3.46
CA ASP A 51 -0.85 21.98 3.43
C ASP A 51 -0.24 21.95 2.02
N SER A 52 0.26 23.10 1.59
CA SER A 52 1.31 23.17 0.57
C SER A 52 2.64 23.22 1.31
N THR A 53 3.39 22.12 1.40
CA THR A 53 4.88 22.03 1.33
C THR A 53 5.37 20.61 1.67
N SER A 54 5.77 19.81 0.68
CA SER A 54 7.12 19.19 0.56
C SER A 54 7.15 18.04 -0.46
N GLU A 55 7.90 18.29 -1.52
CA GLU A 55 8.47 17.39 -2.55
C GLU A 55 9.42 16.33 -1.90
N THR A 56 9.96 15.24 -2.50
CA THR A 56 10.63 15.06 -3.81
C THR A 56 10.84 13.56 -4.15
N THR A 57 10.64 13.22 -5.44
CA THR A 57 11.37 12.36 -6.41
C THR A 57 12.56 11.51 -5.92
N GLU A 58 12.76 10.24 -6.34
CA GLU A 58 13.72 9.89 -7.42
C GLU A 58 13.51 8.49 -8.05
N ASN A 59 13.96 8.39 -9.30
CA ASN A 59 13.67 7.39 -10.33
C ASN A 59 14.68 6.22 -10.40
N ASN A 60 14.29 5.20 -11.18
CA ASN A 60 15.02 4.04 -11.76
C ASN A 60 16.55 4.14 -11.96
N GLU A 61 17.26 3.01 -11.82
CA GLU A 61 17.89 2.26 -12.95
C GLU A 61 18.57 0.95 -12.50
N THR A 62 18.58 -0.04 -13.38
CA THR A 62 19.19 -1.38 -13.25
C THR A 62 20.33 -1.50 -14.26
N GLN A 63 21.34 -2.33 -13.95
CA GLN A 63 22.46 -2.86 -14.77
C GLN A 63 23.77 -2.05 -14.73
N ASP A 64 24.86 -2.64 -14.22
CA ASP A 64 25.89 -3.28 -15.07
C ASP A 64 27.01 -3.96 -14.22
N THR A 65 27.67 -4.94 -14.85
CA THR A 65 28.82 -5.82 -14.44
C THR A 65 28.58 -6.99 -13.48
#